data_AF-A0A838RYI3-F1
#
_entry.id   AF-A0A838RYI3-F1
#
_cell.length_a   1.000
_cell.length_b   1.000
_cell.length_c   1.000
_cell.angle_alpha   90.00
_cell.angle_beta   90.00
_cell.angle_gamma   90.00
#
_symmetry.space_group_name_H-M   'P 1'
#
loop_
_entity.id
_entity.type
_entity.pdbx_description
1 polymer ?
#
loop_
_entity_poly.entity_id
_entity_poly.type
_entity_poly.pdbx_seq_one_letter_code
_entity_poly.pdbx_strand_id
1 'polypeptide(L)' 'MKYRFYDPQMHGIDWDAARAKYRPLVDFVGDRQELLNIINEMIGELNASHTGAAPPPRGAASGVSTGHLGVE' A
#
# COMPACT_ATOMS: atom_id res chain seq x y z
N MET A 1 -2.04 -3.92 9.85
CA MET A 1 -0.78 -3.22 10.17
C MET A 1 -0.47 -3.24 11.66
N LYS A 2 -1.23 -2.51 12.51
CA LYS A 2 -1.02 -2.36 13.97
C LYS A 2 -0.48 -3.59 14.74
N TYR A 3 -1.05 -4.77 14.52
CA TYR A 3 -0.70 -5.99 15.27
C TYR A 3 0.31 -6.92 14.58
N ARG A 4 0.87 -6.50 13.44
CA ARG A 4 1.73 -7.33 12.58
C ARG A 4 2.98 -6.61 12.10
N PHE A 5 3.12 -5.32 12.41
CA PHE A 5 4.33 -4.56 12.09
C PHE A 5 5.49 -5.04 12.98
N TYR A 6 6.71 -5.03 12.44
CA TYR A 6 7.85 -5.67 13.10
C TYR A 6 8.29 -4.94 14.38
N ASP A 7 8.15 -3.61 14.41
CA ASP A 7 8.34 -2.79 15.59
C ASP A 7 6.99 -2.55 16.29
N PRO A 8 6.78 -3.04 17.52
CA PRO A 8 5.54 -2.82 18.26
C PRO A 8 5.23 -1.34 18.53
N GLN A 9 6.24 -0.46 18.55
CA GLN A 9 6.07 0.97 18.73
C GLN A 9 5.84 1.73 17.41
N MET A 10 5.86 1.01 16.27
CA MET A 10 5.58 1.58 14.94
C MET A 10 6.47 2.78 14.59
N HIS A 11 7.76 2.73 14.96
CA HIS A 11 8.73 3.83 14.84
C HIS A 11 8.31 5.12 15.57
N GLY A 12 7.49 5.00 16.63
CA GLY A 12 6.94 6.14 17.36
C GLY A 12 5.75 6.82 16.67
N ILE A 13 5.23 6.25 15.58
CA ILE A 13 4.05 6.76 14.89
C ILE A 13 2.79 6.29 15.62
N ASP A 14 1.94 7.24 16.00
CA ASP A 14 0.59 6.93 16.47
C ASP A 14 -0.28 6.47 15.30
N TRP A 15 -0.44 5.15 15.20
CA TRP A 15 -1.20 4.51 14.13
C TRP A 15 -2.70 4.84 14.16
N ASP A 16 -3.26 5.06 15.35
CA ASP A 16 -4.68 5.40 15.48
C ASP A 16 -4.92 6.86 15.05
N ALA A 17 -4.00 7.77 15.38
CA ALA A 17 -4.02 9.15 14.90
C ALA A 17 -3.81 9.23 13.38
N ALA A 18 -2.86 8.46 12.82
CA ALA A 18 -2.71 8.34 11.37
C ALA A 18 -4.02 7.86 10.74
N ARG A 19 -4.68 6.85 11.32
CA ARG A 19 -5.95 6.36 10.79
C ARG A 19 -7.03 7.44 10.83
N ALA A 20 -7.09 8.23 11.90
CA ALA A 20 -8.03 9.34 12.02
C ALA A 20 -7.77 10.44 10.97
N LYS A 21 -6.50 10.74 10.66
CA LYS A 21 -6.08 11.69 9.62
C LYS A 21 -6.58 11.27 8.23
N TYR A 22 -6.43 10.00 7.86
CA TYR A 22 -6.77 9.52 6.50
C TYR A 22 -8.24 9.07 6.36
N ARG A 23 -8.93 8.72 7.45
CA ARG A 23 -10.32 8.22 7.42
C ARG A 23 -11.29 9.10 6.62
N PRO A 24 -11.34 10.44 6.76
CA PRO A 24 -12.31 11.26 6.06
C PRO A 24 -12.16 11.23 4.53
N LEU A 25 -10.96 10.89 4.02
CA LEU A 25 -10.72 10.80 2.58
C LEU A 25 -11.45 9.61 1.93
N VAL A 26 -11.81 8.60 2.73
CA VAL A 26 -12.53 7.41 2.25
C VAL A 26 -13.90 7.75 1.68
N ASP A 27 -14.53 8.83 2.16
CA ASP A 27 -15.86 9.26 1.67
C ASP A 27 -15.84 9.78 0.23
N PHE A 28 -14.64 10.11 -0.30
CA PHE A 28 -14.45 10.63 -1.65
C PHE A 28 -13.91 9.58 -2.64
N VAL A 29 -13.73 8.33 -2.20
CA VAL A 29 -13.19 7.25 -3.02
C VAL A 29 -14.23 6.80 -4.05
N GLY A 30 -13.91 6.95 -5.34
CA GLY A 30 -14.68 6.47 -6.46
C GLY A 30 -14.27 5.07 -6.94
N ASP A 31 -13.02 4.67 -6.72
CA ASP A 31 -12.56 3.34 -7.10
C ASP A 31 -11.57 2.67 -6.13
N ARG A 32 -11.26 1.40 -6.40
CA ARG A 32 -10.38 0.60 -5.55
C ARG A 32 -8.92 1.09 -5.56
N GLN A 33 -8.45 1.67 -6.66
CA GLN A 33 -7.09 2.17 -6.76
C GLN A 33 -6.93 3.43 -5.90
N GLU A 34 -7.92 4.31 -5.88
CA GLU A 34 -7.94 5.48 -4.99
C GLU A 34 -7.91 5.06 -3.51
N LEU A 35 -8.70 4.06 -3.12
CA LEU A 35 -8.63 3.49 -1.77
C LEU A 35 -7.21 2.99 -1.43
N LEU A 36 -6.58 2.28 -2.36
CA LEU A 36 -5.22 1.78 -2.18
C LEU A 36 -4.20 2.91 -2.07
N ASN A 37 -4.38 4.02 -2.79
CA ASN A 37 -3.50 5.18 -2.67
C ASN A 37 -3.56 5.76 -1.25
N ILE A 38 -4.77 6.00 -0.71
CA ILE A 38 -4.96 6.49 0.67
C ILE A 38 -4.34 5.53 1.69
N ILE A 39 -4.56 4.22 1.53
CA ILE A 39 -3.98 3.20 2.43
C ILE A 39 -2.44 3.22 2.34
N ASN A 40 -1.87 3.34 1.15
CA ASN A 40 -0.42 3.34 0.96
C ASN A 40 0.22 4.64 1.45
N GLU A 41 -0.44 5.79 1.32
CA GLU A 41 0.00 7.04 1.95
C GLU A 41 0.06 6.91 3.47
N MET A 42 -0.98 6.34 4.09
CA MET A 42 -1.01 6.07 5.53
C MET A 42 0.09 5.08 5.96
N ILE A 43 0.35 4.03 5.17
CA ILE A 43 1.44 3.07 5.43
C ILE A 43 2.81 3.77 5.30
N GLY A 44 2.95 4.70 4.36
CA GLY A 44 4.19 5.44 4.09
C GLY A 44 4.69 6.26 5.28
N GLU A 45 3.78 6.74 6.15
CA GLU A 45 4.11 7.44 7.41
C GLU A 45 5.01 6.59 8.33
N LEU A 46 4.99 5.26 8.21
CA LEU A 46 5.84 4.37 8.98
C LEU A 46 7.31 4.38 8.53
N ASN A 47 7.64 5.00 7.38
CA ASN A 47 9.00 5.05 6.86
C ASN A 47 9.69 3.66 6.84
N ALA A 48 8.97 2.66 6.31
CA ALA A 48 9.39 1.27 6.29
C ALA A 48 9.25 0.65 4.90
N SER A 49 10.35 0.09 4.39
CA SER A 49 10.37 -0.64 3.11
C SER A 49 9.56 -1.94 3.17
N HIS A 50 9.16 -2.46 2.00
CA HIS A 50 8.36 -3.69 1.86
C HIS A 50 7.02 -3.67 2.60
N THR A 51 6.48 -2.48 2.84
CA THR A 51 5.15 -2.29 3.40
C THR A 51 4.26 -1.64 2.35
N GLY A 52 3.08 -2.21 2.13
CA GLY A 52 2.15 -1.70 1.13
C GLY A 52 0.94 -2.60 0.96
N ALA A 53 -0.10 -2.02 0.38
CA ALA A 53 -1.30 -2.69 -0.05
C ALA A 53 -1.36 -2.67 -1.59
N ALA A 54 -1.56 -3.84 -2.18
CA ALA A 54 -1.70 -4.01 -3.61
C ALA A 54 -3.06 -4.62 -3.95
N PRO A 55 -3.51 -4.51 -5.21
CA PRO A 55 -4.57 -5.37 -5.71
C PRO A 55 -4.27 -6.85 -5.49
N PRO A 56 -5.30 -7.70 -5.30
CA PRO A 56 -5.09 -9.13 -5.43
C PRO A 56 -4.44 -9.40 -6.79
N PRO A 57 -3.60 -10.43 -6.92
CA PRO A 57 -3.04 -10.81 -8.21
C PRO A 57 -4.18 -10.92 -9.22
N ARG A 58 -4.07 -10.19 -10.34
CA ARG A 58 -4.97 -10.47 -11.46
C ARG A 58 -4.62 -11.89 -11.90
N GLY A 59 -5.55 -12.84 -11.75
CA GLY A 59 -5.36 -14.21 -12.25
C GLY A 59 -4.88 -14.16 -13.69
N ALA A 60 -3.99 -15.08 -14.09
CA ALA A 60 -3.20 -15.11 -15.33
C ALA A 60 -3.76 -14.25 -16.49
N ALA A 61 -3.64 -12.94 -16.38
CA ALA A 61 -3.90 -12.04 -17.48
C ALA A 61 -2.64 -12.14 -18.32
N SER A 62 -2.80 -12.36 -19.63
CA SER A 62 -1.68 -12.32 -20.57
C SER A 62 -0.97 -10.98 -20.39
N GLY A 63 0.17 -11.00 -19.70
CA GLY A 63 1.03 -9.83 -19.59
C GLY A 63 1.43 -9.39 -21.00
N VAL A 64 1.80 -8.12 -21.14
CA VAL A 64 2.42 -7.67 -22.39
C VAL A 64 3.74 -8.43 -22.51
N SER A 65 3.80 -9.37 -23.46
CA SER A 65 5.00 -10.15 -23.73
C SER A 65 5.93 -9.32 -24.61
N THR A 66 7.06 -8.90 -24.06
CA THR A 66 8.17 -8.28 -24.81
C THR A 66 9.28 -9.31 -25.05
N GLY A 67 9.87 -9.33 -26.24
CA GLY A 67 11.02 -10.19 -26.53
C GLY A 67 12.32 -9.57 -26.02
N HIS A 68 13.14 -10.34 -25.30
CA HIS A 68 14.49 -9.94 -24.90
C HIS A 68 15.50 -10.66 -25.79
N LEU A 69 16.49 -9.93 -26.34
CA LEU A 69 17.52 -10.50 -27.22
C LEU A 69 18.59 -11.31 -26.47
N GLY A 70 18.64 -11.21 -25.14
CA GLY A 70 19.51 -12.04 -24.31
C GLY A 70 21.02 -11.82 -24.51
N VAL A 71 21.42 -10.65 -25.01
CA VAL A 71 22.83 -10.26 -25.14
C VAL A 71 23.12 -9.17 -24.10
N GLU A 72 24.02 -9.48 -23.17
CA GLU A 72 24.71 -8.56 -22.26
C GLU A 72 26.20 -8.53 -22.60
#